data_AF-A0A9W9F1V9-F1
#
_entry.id   AF-A0A9W9F1V9-F1
#
_cell.length_a   1.000
_cell.length_b   1.000
_cell.length_c   1.000
_cell.angle_alpha   90.00
_cell.angle_beta   90.00
_cell.angle_gamma   90.00
#
_symmetry.space_group_name_H-M   'P 1'
#
loop_
_entity.id
_entity.type
_entity.pdbx_description
1 polymer ?
#
loop_
_entity_poly.entity_id
_entity_poly.type
_entity_poly.pdbx_seq_one_letter_code
_entity_poly.pdbx_strand_id
1 'polypeptide(L)'
;MATQTIRSILAAEPWYYSGDRQCIKFRVDGTGEIWDGHETAFTLAASFDWKVLNSPVLEEQPAITGGRTAKTLAHLSMEITLTERRCPCPRGWNFDEKTLERIRMTSSTFKDSAFQPKTFSVRLEAGRFAKPFMEDHGGVKGFGDQAHSYALRLVFDSLM
;
A
#
# COMPACT_ATOMS: atom_id res chain seq x y z
N MET A 1 -25.14 1.37 -8.74
CA MET A 1 -23.77 1.63 -8.28
C MET A 1 -23.29 0.35 -7.63
N ALA A 2 -22.17 -0.25 -8.10
CA ALA A 2 -21.67 -1.46 -7.48
C ALA A 2 -21.17 -1.13 -6.06
N THR A 3 -21.66 -1.84 -5.06
CA THR A 3 -21.27 -1.60 -3.68
C THR A 3 -19.84 -2.07 -3.46
N GLN A 4 -18.96 -1.16 -3.03
CA GLN A 4 -17.56 -1.48 -2.77
C GLN A 4 -17.45 -2.27 -1.47
N THR A 5 -16.77 -3.41 -1.51
CA THR A 5 -16.32 -4.15 -0.32
C THR A 5 -14.93 -3.68 0.10
N ILE A 6 -14.54 -3.96 1.35
CA ILE A 6 -13.16 -3.70 1.83
C ILE A 6 -12.12 -4.33 0.89
N ARG A 7 -12.34 -5.58 0.44
CA ARG A 7 -11.47 -6.25 -0.54
C ARG A 7 -11.33 -5.43 -1.83
N SER A 8 -12.45 -4.95 -2.37
CA SER A 8 -12.43 -4.16 -3.60
C SER A 8 -11.70 -2.82 -3.43
N ILE A 9 -11.80 -2.21 -2.25
CA ILE A 9 -11.10 -0.95 -1.92
C ILE A 9 -9.58 -1.20 -1.85
N LEU A 10 -9.15 -2.25 -1.15
CA LEU A 10 -7.72 -2.59 -1.03
C LEU A 10 -7.06 -2.83 -2.38
N ALA A 11 -7.77 -3.47 -3.31
CA ALA A 11 -7.24 -3.85 -4.62
C ALA A 11 -7.57 -2.87 -5.76
N ALA A 12 -8.29 -1.77 -5.50
CA ALA A 12 -8.73 -0.84 -6.54
C ALA A 12 -7.56 -0.11 -7.20
N GLU A 13 -6.69 0.49 -6.38
CA GLU A 13 -5.57 1.33 -6.81
C GLU A 13 -4.32 1.07 -5.97
N PRO A 14 -3.12 1.44 -6.47
CA PRO A 14 -1.92 1.45 -5.63
C PRO A 14 -2.08 2.44 -4.47
N TRP A 15 -1.63 2.03 -3.29
CA TRP A 15 -1.55 2.87 -2.10
C TRP A 15 -0.19 3.54 -2.06
N TYR A 16 -0.17 4.86 -2.29
CA TYR A 16 1.05 5.64 -2.36
C TYR A 16 1.48 6.16 -0.98
N TYR A 17 2.78 6.08 -0.70
CA TYR A 17 3.37 6.68 0.49
C TYR A 17 3.54 8.19 0.29
N SER A 18 4.45 8.65 -0.59
CA SER A 18 4.72 10.10 -0.77
C SER A 18 4.55 10.60 -2.22
N GLY A 19 4.94 9.78 -3.19
CA GLY A 19 4.99 10.10 -4.61
C GLY A 19 4.52 8.94 -5.48
N ASP A 20 4.63 9.09 -6.79
CA ASP A 20 4.13 8.15 -7.81
C ASP A 20 4.92 6.84 -7.90
N ARG A 21 6.04 6.70 -7.17
CA ARG A 21 6.95 5.54 -7.24
C ARG A 21 7.21 4.81 -5.93
N GLN A 22 6.55 5.24 -4.86
CA GLN A 22 6.59 4.59 -3.55
C GLN A 22 5.18 4.11 -3.22
N CYS A 23 4.91 2.84 -3.52
CA CYS A 23 3.57 2.31 -3.37
C CYS A 23 3.53 0.83 -3.04
N ILE A 24 2.40 0.43 -2.47
CA ILE A 24 2.00 -0.96 -2.33
C ILE A 24 0.70 -1.18 -3.11
N LYS A 25 0.63 -2.27 -3.87
CA LYS A 25 -0.54 -2.65 -4.65
C LYS A 25 -1.00 -4.04 -4.26
N PHE A 26 -2.25 -4.14 -3.86
CA PHE A 26 -2.90 -5.42 -3.60
C PHE A 26 -3.70 -5.87 -4.83
N ARG A 27 -3.83 -7.18 -5.00
CA ARG A 27 -4.71 -7.82 -5.99
C ARG A 27 -5.71 -8.72 -5.29
N VAL A 28 -6.89 -8.83 -5.90
CA VAL A 28 -8.04 -9.61 -5.39
C VAL A 28 -7.69 -11.10 -5.19
N ASP A 29 -6.74 -11.62 -5.97
CA ASP A 29 -6.27 -13.01 -5.90
C ASP A 29 -5.35 -13.32 -4.71
N GLY A 30 -5.08 -12.34 -3.85
CA GLY A 30 -4.18 -12.50 -2.71
C GLY A 30 -2.71 -12.28 -3.05
N THR A 31 -2.39 -11.76 -4.23
CA THR A 31 -1.02 -11.33 -4.57
C THR A 31 -0.88 -9.81 -4.50
N GLY A 32 0.33 -9.31 -4.53
CA GLY A 32 0.60 -7.88 -4.53
C GLY A 32 2.04 -7.54 -4.85
N GLU A 33 2.30 -6.25 -4.89
CA GLU A 33 3.62 -5.68 -5.20
C GLU A 33 3.92 -4.49 -4.33
N ILE A 34 5.19 -4.36 -3.94
CA ILE A 34 5.71 -3.19 -3.29
C ILE A 34 6.83 -2.60 -4.15
N TRP A 35 6.77 -1.27 -4.31
CA TRP A 35 7.73 -0.48 -5.03
C TRP A 35 8.22 0.62 -4.11
N ASP A 36 9.53 0.72 -3.95
CA ASP A 36 10.18 1.86 -3.31
C ASP A 36 11.26 2.37 -4.25
N GLY A 37 11.06 3.59 -4.73
CA GLY A 37 12.01 4.27 -5.56
C GLY A 37 11.76 5.75 -5.66
N HIS A 38 12.82 6.43 -6.07
CA HIS A 38 12.84 7.83 -6.44
C HIS A 38 13.10 7.97 -7.94
N GLU A 39 12.93 9.17 -8.48
CA GLU A 39 12.94 9.55 -9.90
C GLU A 39 13.75 8.67 -10.87
N THR A 40 14.97 8.26 -10.53
CA THR A 40 15.84 7.43 -11.38
C THR A 40 16.41 6.19 -10.69
N ALA A 41 16.08 5.95 -9.42
CA ALA A 41 16.66 4.88 -8.62
C ALA A 41 15.59 4.19 -7.78
N PHE A 42 15.40 2.90 -8.00
CA PHE A 42 14.58 2.08 -7.10
C PHE A 42 15.46 1.35 -6.11
N THR A 43 15.01 1.37 -4.87
CA THR A 43 15.61 0.66 -3.75
C THR A 43 14.94 -0.70 -3.55
N LEU A 44 13.67 -0.84 -3.93
CA LEU A 44 12.89 -2.06 -3.77
C LEU A 44 11.86 -2.24 -4.89
N ALA A 45 11.79 -3.47 -5.42
CA ALA A 45 10.62 -3.96 -6.15
C ALA A 45 10.41 -5.44 -5.82
N ALA A 46 9.34 -5.75 -5.09
CA ALA A 46 9.07 -7.10 -4.61
C ALA A 46 7.62 -7.52 -4.87
N SER A 47 7.45 -8.78 -5.26
CA SER A 47 6.13 -9.43 -5.25
C SER A 47 5.88 -10.09 -3.90
N PHE A 48 4.63 -10.05 -3.44
CA PHE A 48 4.23 -10.69 -2.19
C PHE A 48 2.89 -11.42 -2.33
N ASP A 49 2.65 -12.35 -1.43
CA ASP A 49 1.34 -12.93 -1.15
C ASP A 49 0.77 -12.28 0.12
N TRP A 50 -0.54 -12.08 0.17
CA TRP A 50 -1.24 -11.51 1.30
C TRP A 50 -2.58 -12.20 1.56
N LYS A 51 -2.96 -12.23 2.84
CA LYS A 51 -4.29 -12.67 3.27
C LYS A 51 -4.71 -11.91 4.52
N VAL A 52 -6.02 -11.81 4.73
CA VAL A 52 -6.58 -11.27 5.97
C VAL A 52 -7.03 -12.43 6.85
N LEU A 53 -6.45 -12.52 8.04
CA LEU A 53 -6.71 -13.60 9.00
C LEU A 53 -8.14 -13.53 9.55
N ASN A 54 -8.71 -12.32 9.66
CA ASN A 54 -10.12 -12.08 9.95
C ASN A 54 -10.96 -11.90 8.67
N SER A 55 -11.03 -12.95 7.85
CA SER A 55 -11.64 -12.95 6.50
C SER A 55 -13.05 -12.34 6.36
N PRO A 56 -13.99 -12.43 7.33
CA PRO A 56 -15.34 -11.86 7.14
C PRO A 56 -15.35 -10.35 6.87
N VAL A 57 -14.37 -9.62 7.41
CA VAL A 57 -14.25 -8.15 7.26
C VAL A 57 -13.99 -7.74 5.81
N LEU A 58 -13.41 -8.62 4.99
CA LEU A 58 -13.09 -8.30 3.59
C LEU A 58 -14.33 -8.08 2.71
N GLU A 59 -15.45 -8.72 3.04
CA GLU A 59 -16.69 -8.63 2.28
C GLU A 59 -17.65 -7.57 2.83
N GLU A 60 -17.27 -6.90 3.93
CA GLU A 60 -18.03 -5.79 4.49
C GLU A 60 -18.06 -4.61 3.53
N GLN A 61 -19.18 -3.89 3.52
CA GLN A 61 -19.40 -2.70 2.72
C GLN A 61 -19.25 -1.47 3.62
N PRO A 62 -18.10 -0.79 3.62
CA PRO A 62 -17.90 0.35 4.50
C PRO A 62 -18.74 1.54 4.05
N ALA A 63 -19.33 2.24 5.01
CA ALA A 63 -19.90 3.55 4.79
C ALA A 63 -18.76 4.58 4.67
N ILE A 64 -18.27 4.82 3.45
CA ILE A 64 -17.27 5.86 3.17
C ILE A 64 -17.96 7.23 3.30
N THR A 65 -17.67 7.93 4.38
CA THR A 65 -18.18 9.29 4.63
C THR A 65 -17.08 10.31 4.35
N GLY A 66 -17.34 11.32 3.52
CA GLY A 66 -16.40 12.39 3.15
C GLY A 66 -16.12 13.43 4.24
N GLY A 67 -15.90 12.99 5.48
CA GLY A 67 -15.64 13.87 6.63
C GLY A 67 -14.20 14.36 6.71
N ARG A 68 -13.98 15.49 7.40
CA ARG A 68 -12.63 16.02 7.70
C ARG A 68 -11.89 15.17 8.74
N THR A 69 -12.62 14.47 9.61
CA THR A 69 -12.06 13.66 10.69
C THR A 69 -11.83 12.23 10.20
N ALA A 70 -10.68 11.66 10.55
CA ALA A 70 -10.37 10.27 10.26
C ALA A 70 -11.40 9.34 10.95
N LYS A 71 -11.98 8.44 10.18
CA LYS A 71 -12.88 7.39 10.66
C LYS A 71 -12.34 6.03 10.21
N THR A 72 -12.21 5.11 11.16
CA THR A 72 -11.84 3.73 10.84
C THR A 72 -13.00 3.02 10.15
N LEU A 73 -12.70 2.44 8.99
CA LEU A 73 -13.62 1.64 8.20
C LEU A 73 -13.47 0.15 8.52
N ALA A 74 -12.24 -0.30 8.79
CA ALA A 74 -11.97 -1.69 9.14
C ALA A 74 -10.66 -1.84 9.91
N HIS A 75 -10.60 -2.87 10.76
CA HIS A 75 -9.39 -3.38 11.36
C HIS A 75 -9.06 -4.74 10.73
N LEU A 76 -7.87 -4.86 10.18
CA LEU A 76 -7.43 -6.02 9.41
C LEU A 76 -6.21 -6.63 10.09
N SER A 77 -6.26 -7.92 10.36
CA SER A 77 -5.06 -8.69 10.68
C SER A 77 -4.53 -9.26 9.37
N MET A 78 -3.54 -8.60 8.79
CA MET A 78 -3.03 -8.93 7.46
C MET A 78 -1.72 -9.69 7.59
N GLU A 79 -1.65 -10.89 7.00
CA GLU A 79 -0.39 -11.61 6.82
C GLU A 79 0.15 -11.29 5.42
N ILE A 80 1.41 -10.87 5.33
CA ILE A 80 2.12 -10.56 4.08
C ILE A 80 3.40 -11.39 4.04
N THR A 81 3.65 -12.05 2.91
CA THR A 81 4.84 -12.88 2.66
C THR A 81 5.51 -12.42 1.38
N LEU A 82 6.74 -11.91 1.47
CA LEU A 82 7.52 -11.58 0.28
C LEU A 82 7.86 -12.86 -0.48
N THR A 83 7.98 -12.75 -1.81
CA THR A 83 8.29 -13.89 -2.68
C THR A 83 9.44 -13.59 -3.61
N GLU A 84 10.06 -14.64 -4.13
CA GLU A 84 11.11 -14.54 -5.15
C GLU A 84 10.56 -14.29 -6.56
N ARG A 85 9.23 -14.21 -6.71
CA ARG A 85 8.60 -13.94 -8.00
C ARG A 85 9.06 -12.59 -8.53
N ARG A 86 9.16 -12.50 -9.86
CA ARG A 86 9.51 -11.26 -10.53
C ARG A 86 8.40 -10.24 -10.33
N CYS A 87 8.75 -9.07 -9.82
CA CYS A 87 7.85 -7.92 -9.75
C CYS A 87 7.61 -7.38 -11.18
N PRO A 88 6.38 -7.39 -11.70
CA PRO A 88 6.08 -6.88 -13.04
C PRO A 88 6.07 -5.35 -13.04
N CYS A 89 6.60 -4.72 -14.09
CA CYS A 89 6.59 -3.26 -14.20
C CYS A 89 5.16 -2.69 -14.05
N PRO A 90 4.92 -1.71 -13.17
CA PRO A 90 3.62 -1.07 -13.05
C PRO A 90 3.19 -0.45 -14.38
N ARG A 91 1.88 -0.54 -14.66
CA ARG A 91 1.31 0.00 -15.90
C ARG A 91 1.52 1.52 -15.94
N GLY A 92 2.13 2.02 -17.02
CA GLY A 92 2.45 3.42 -17.20
C GLY A 92 3.87 3.80 -16.77
N TRP A 93 4.61 2.88 -16.16
CA TRP A 93 6.04 3.05 -15.94
C TRP A 93 6.79 2.48 -17.14
N ASN A 94 7.65 3.30 -17.76
CA ASN A 94 8.41 2.93 -18.94
C ASN A 94 9.83 2.50 -18.55
N PHE A 95 9.96 1.34 -17.89
CA PHE A 95 11.26 0.73 -17.64
C PHE A 95 11.60 -0.27 -18.74
N ASP A 96 12.84 -0.22 -19.22
CA ASP A 96 13.37 -1.27 -20.06
C ASP A 96 13.66 -2.53 -19.23
N GLU A 97 13.80 -3.67 -19.92
CA GLU A 97 14.03 -4.97 -19.28
C GLU A 97 15.30 -4.95 -18.41
N LYS A 98 16.35 -4.26 -18.85
CA LYS A 98 17.63 -4.13 -18.12
C LYS A 98 17.46 -3.34 -16.82
N THR A 99 16.62 -2.32 -16.82
CA THR A 99 16.30 -1.53 -15.63
C THR A 99 15.49 -2.38 -14.68
N LEU A 100 14.49 -3.13 -15.17
CA LEU A 100 13.75 -4.07 -14.33
C LEU A 100 14.65 -5.16 -13.75
N GLU A 101 15.65 -5.65 -14.47
CA GLU A 101 16.65 -6.60 -13.96
C GLU A 101 17.56 -6.00 -12.88
N ARG A 102 17.91 -4.71 -12.98
CA ARG A 102 18.72 -4.01 -11.97
C ARG A 102 17.93 -3.66 -10.71
N ILE A 103 16.67 -3.27 -10.89
CA ILE A 103 15.73 -2.99 -9.80
C ILE A 103 15.31 -4.30 -9.12
N ARG A 104 15.37 -5.42 -9.87
CA ARG A 104 15.12 -6.75 -9.35
C ARG A 104 16.00 -6.94 -8.13
N MET A 105 15.34 -7.21 -7.01
CA MET A 105 16.00 -7.70 -5.81
C MET A 105 16.91 -8.85 -6.22
N THR A 106 18.23 -8.63 -6.20
CA THR A 106 19.15 -9.76 -6.15
C THR A 106 18.89 -10.42 -4.82
N SER A 107 18.40 -11.66 -4.85
CA SER A 107 18.08 -12.47 -3.67
C SER A 107 19.20 -12.45 -2.62
N SER A 108 20.45 -12.23 -3.05
CA SER A 108 21.64 -12.04 -2.21
C SER A 108 21.55 -10.94 -1.14
N THR A 109 20.61 -10.00 -1.25
CA THR A 109 20.51 -8.86 -0.30
C THR A 109 19.51 -9.11 0.83
N PHE A 110 18.57 -10.05 0.64
CA PHE A 110 17.57 -10.40 1.66
C PHE A 110 18.01 -11.63 2.44
N LYS A 111 17.86 -11.58 3.76
CA LYS A 111 17.95 -12.77 4.60
C LYS A 111 16.73 -13.65 4.33
N ASP A 112 16.85 -14.96 4.50
CA ASP A 112 15.73 -15.91 4.38
C ASP A 112 14.51 -15.51 5.24
N SER A 113 14.75 -14.83 6.36
CA SER A 113 13.72 -14.28 7.24
C SER A 113 12.83 -13.22 6.57
N ALA A 114 13.25 -12.61 5.45
CA ALA A 114 12.45 -11.66 4.70
C ALA A 114 11.30 -12.32 3.95
N PHE A 115 11.46 -13.60 3.57
CA PHE A 115 10.47 -14.41 2.87
C PHE A 115 9.56 -15.19 3.82
N GLN A 116 9.73 -15.00 5.13
CA GLN A 116 8.81 -15.55 6.12
C GLN A 116 7.55 -14.67 6.22
N PRO A 117 6.37 -15.29 6.42
CA PRO A 117 5.13 -14.54 6.64
C PRO A 117 5.24 -13.59 7.83
N LYS A 118 4.75 -12.37 7.66
CA LYS A 118 4.68 -11.35 8.71
C LYS A 118 3.25 -10.88 8.89
N THR A 119 2.79 -10.83 10.13
CA THR A 119 1.46 -10.32 10.46
C THR A 119 1.54 -8.85 10.82
N PHE A 120 0.57 -8.08 10.34
CA PHE A 120 0.43 -6.65 10.58
C PHE A 120 -0.99 -6.37 11.07
N SER A 121 -1.12 -5.47 12.05
CA SER A 121 -2.40 -4.83 12.35
C SER A 121 -2.54 -3.64 11.40
N VAL A 122 -3.54 -3.68 10.53
CA VAL A 122 -3.77 -2.66 9.51
C VAL A 122 -5.13 -2.03 9.72
N ARG A 123 -5.18 -0.71 9.82
CA ARG A 123 -6.43 0.05 9.81
C ARG A 123 -6.65 0.67 8.45
N LEU A 124 -7.83 0.44 7.89
CA LEU A 124 -8.33 1.22 6.75
C LEU A 124 -9.13 2.40 7.30
N GLU A 125 -8.73 3.61 6.95
CA GLU A 125 -9.38 4.83 7.43
C GLU A 125 -9.87 5.69 6.25
N ALA A 126 -11.01 6.35 6.44
CA ALA A 126 -11.52 7.39 5.57
C ALA A 126 -11.40 8.76 6.22
N GLY A 127 -11.07 9.80 5.45
CA GLY A 127 -10.89 11.15 5.97
C GLY A 127 -10.30 12.10 4.94
N ARG A 128 -9.62 13.15 5.40
CA ARG A 128 -8.85 14.08 4.58
C ARG A 128 -7.39 14.03 5.03
N PHE A 129 -6.56 13.30 4.30
CA PHE A 129 -5.16 13.05 4.67
C PHE A 129 -4.20 13.80 3.75
N ALA A 130 -3.19 14.47 4.29
CA ALA A 130 -2.11 15.01 3.48
C ALA A 130 -1.09 13.92 3.11
N LYS A 131 -0.17 14.23 2.20
CA LYS A 131 1.04 13.42 1.98
C LYS A 131 1.86 13.36 3.28
N PRO A 132 2.58 12.26 3.57
CA PRO A 132 3.38 12.10 4.80
C PRO A 132 4.30 13.29 5.09
N PHE A 133 5.08 13.73 4.10
CA PHE A 133 5.97 14.89 4.27
C PHE A 133 5.23 16.16 4.74
N MET A 134 4.03 16.41 4.21
CA MET A 134 3.21 17.55 4.62
C MET A 134 2.58 17.33 5.98
N GLU A 135 2.15 16.09 6.29
CA GLU A 135 1.60 15.72 7.60
C GLU A 135 2.60 16.05 8.74
N ASP A 136 3.88 15.73 8.54
CA ASP A 136 4.97 16.06 9.48
C ASP A 136 5.19 17.57 9.66
N HIS A 137 4.73 18.39 8.70
CA HIS A 137 4.92 19.85 8.66
C HIS A 137 3.61 20.61 8.87
N GLY A 138 2.64 20.04 9.58
CA GLY A 138 1.36 20.68 9.92
C GLY A 138 0.16 20.24 9.08
N GLY A 139 0.36 19.28 8.17
CA GLY A 139 -0.67 18.58 7.41
C GLY A 139 -1.64 19.48 6.68
N VAL A 140 -2.88 19.01 6.57
CA VAL A 140 -3.98 19.76 5.94
C VAL A 140 -4.21 21.13 6.60
N LYS A 141 -3.88 21.29 7.89
CA LYS A 141 -4.03 22.58 8.59
C LYS A 141 -2.97 23.60 8.15
N GLY A 142 -1.74 23.16 7.89
CA GLY A 142 -0.62 24.01 7.48
C GLY A 142 -0.61 24.33 5.99
N PHE A 143 -0.97 23.37 5.15
CA PHE A 143 -0.88 23.49 3.69
C PHE A 143 -2.23 23.70 2.99
N GLY A 144 -3.36 23.62 3.71
CA GLY A 144 -4.70 23.87 3.16
C GLY A 144 -5.00 22.99 1.95
N ASP A 145 -5.38 23.61 0.84
CA ASP A 145 -5.69 22.92 -0.42
C ASP A 145 -4.45 22.51 -1.23
N GLN A 146 -3.25 22.97 -0.86
CA GLN A 146 -1.99 22.48 -1.44
C GLN A 146 -1.60 21.10 -0.90
N ALA A 147 -2.15 20.71 0.26
CA ALA A 147 -2.11 19.33 0.69
C ALA A 147 -3.01 18.51 -0.24
N HIS A 148 -2.42 17.88 -1.26
CA HIS A 148 -3.08 16.83 -2.04
C HIS A 148 -3.75 15.87 -1.06
N SER A 149 -5.08 15.90 -1.02
CA SER A 149 -5.82 15.23 0.03
C SER A 149 -6.26 13.84 -0.43
N TYR A 150 -5.78 12.81 0.26
CA TYR A 150 -6.26 11.44 0.08
C TYR A 150 -7.53 11.22 0.91
N ALA A 151 -8.50 10.53 0.31
CA ALA A 151 -9.76 10.19 0.97
C ALA A 151 -9.63 8.95 1.87
N LEU A 152 -8.63 8.11 1.61
CA LEU A 152 -8.38 6.85 2.30
C LEU A 152 -6.90 6.74 2.67
N ARG A 153 -6.60 6.04 3.76
CA ARG A 153 -5.24 5.60 4.09
C ARG A 153 -5.22 4.22 4.73
N LEU A 154 -4.08 3.54 4.58
CA LEU A 154 -3.73 2.37 5.37
C LEU A 154 -2.77 2.79 6.47
N VAL A 155 -3.07 2.39 7.71
CA VAL A 155 -2.18 2.59 8.85
C VAL A 155 -1.71 1.21 9.31
N PHE A 156 -0.41 0.96 9.20
CA PHE A 156 0.22 -0.26 9.68
C PHE A 156 0.71 -0.01 11.10
N ASP A 157 0.09 -0.66 12.07
CA ASP A 157 0.58 -0.69 13.44
C ASP A 157 1.63 -1.82 13.54
N SER A 158 2.83 -1.52 14.04
CA SER A 158 3.83 -2.56 14.31
C SER A 158 3.33 -3.42 15.46
N LEU A 159 3.16 -4.73 15.25
CA LEU A 159 3.10 -5.67 16.36
C LEU A 159 4.45 -5.62 17.08
N MET A 160 4.44 -5.23 18.36
CA MET A 160 5.61 -5.25 19.24
C MET A 160 6.23 -6.64 19.33
#